data_AF-A0A8H6U2F9-F1
#
_entry.id   AF-A0A8H6U2F9-F1
#
_cell.length_a   1.000
_cell.length_b   1.000
_cell.length_c   1.000
_cell.angle_alpha   90.00
_cell.angle_beta   90.00
_cell.angle_gamma   90.00
#
_symmetry.space_group_name_H-M   'P 1'
#
loop_
_entity.id
_entity.type
_entity.pdbx_description
1 polymer ?
#
loop_
_entity_poly.entity_id
_entity_poly.type
_entity_poly.pdbx_seq_one_letter_code
_entity_poly.pdbx_strand_id
1 'polypeptide(L)'
;MNNNIAISSSQIGTSRLASLCPELRLTILRHCSPMDLVSLRQLSPFRAILFAHPSCWVTARAALGVPGPVPGTTEVDHARKVFGGGTCIICAAPTDELVLSYGLEIRCCPRCHGTAYRKLPGLMTIPYPQLDSQLDTNPALRWTPFQTTPTGLVCRKSDLAVMTECFRKLQDEDDFNAELEITTMVADQVEALTALQLWQKEYTGSKAVVADANLKFLRDIAAGMRVKCVNLLDCPTIFRVFHAFNRDLTRMGAMDWATIRKQVLAELQSSGVRTPAQCAVHTKVRLTHGCQRCPPGSLGRLTTDAFALAVHTSVMHR
;
A
#
# COMPACT_ATOMS: atom_id res chain seq x y z
N MET A 1 -1.23 6.93 20.87
CA MET A 1 -1.20 8.40 20.93
C MET A 1 -1.26 8.90 19.48
N ASN A 2 -2.45 9.28 19.01
CA ASN A 2 -2.64 9.85 17.67
C ASN A 2 -2.26 11.32 17.73
N ASN A 3 -1.08 11.67 17.23
CA ASN A 3 -0.75 13.05 16.88
C ASN A 3 -1.55 13.40 15.61
N ASN A 4 -2.84 13.70 15.79
CA ASN A 4 -3.61 14.41 14.80
C ASN A 4 -3.02 15.82 14.72
N ILE A 5 -2.07 16.01 13.81
CA ILE A 5 -1.67 17.33 13.35
C ILE A 5 -2.92 17.93 12.71
N ALA A 6 -3.66 18.73 13.47
CA ALA A 6 -4.74 19.54 12.97
C ALA A 6 -4.13 20.60 12.03
N ILE A 7 -4.01 20.25 10.76
CA ILE A 7 -3.65 21.21 9.72
C ILE A 7 -4.83 22.18 9.63
N SER A 8 -4.60 23.42 10.06
CA SER A 8 -5.57 24.51 9.92
C SER A 8 -5.99 24.63 8.46
N SER A 9 -7.26 24.32 8.19
CA SER A 9 -7.85 24.31 6.85
C SER A 9 -7.96 25.70 6.21
N SER A 10 -7.71 26.77 6.97
CA SER A 10 -7.89 28.16 6.52
C SER A 10 -6.75 28.73 5.66
N GLN A 11 -5.64 28.00 5.46
CA GLN A 11 -4.54 28.44 4.59
C GLN A 11 -4.27 27.51 3.40
N ILE A 12 -5.11 26.50 3.18
CA ILE A 12 -5.06 25.72 1.95
C ILE A 12 -5.70 26.59 0.86
N GLY A 13 -4.92 27.52 0.31
CA GLY A 13 -5.31 28.30 -0.86
C GLY A 13 -5.95 27.37 -1.88
N THR A 14 -7.06 27.81 -2.48
CA THR A 14 -7.84 27.05 -3.48
C THR A 14 -6.90 26.18 -4.29
N SER A 15 -7.02 24.85 -4.11
CA SER A 15 -6.09 23.88 -4.69
C SER A 15 -5.81 24.27 -6.13
N ARG A 16 -4.53 24.45 -6.50
CA ARG A 16 -4.13 24.74 -7.89
C ARG A 16 -4.72 23.73 -8.89
N LEU A 17 -5.09 22.54 -8.39
CA LEU A 17 -5.77 21.51 -9.15
C LEU A 17 -7.21 21.92 -9.53
N ALA A 18 -7.91 22.66 -8.67
CA ALA A 18 -9.28 23.15 -8.94
C ALA A 18 -9.32 24.26 -10.01
N SER A 19 -8.23 25.01 -10.20
CA SER A 19 -8.11 26.01 -11.28
C SER A 19 -7.78 25.43 -12.64
N LEU A 20 -7.45 24.14 -12.74
CA LEU A 20 -7.20 23.49 -14.03
C LEU A 20 -8.52 23.18 -14.74
N CYS A 21 -8.48 23.17 -16.08
CA CYS A 21 -9.63 22.71 -16.86
C CYS A 21 -9.98 21.25 -16.50
N PRO A 22 -11.25 20.83 -16.67
CA PRO A 22 -11.71 19.48 -16.31
C PRO A 22 -10.84 18.37 -16.92
N GLU A 23 -10.39 18.53 -18.15
CA GLU A 23 -9.61 17.54 -18.89
C GLU A 23 -8.24 17.31 -18.25
N LEU A 24 -7.53 18.38 -17.89
CA LEU A 24 -6.24 18.28 -17.21
C LEU A 24 -6.38 17.67 -15.81
N ARG A 25 -7.46 17.98 -15.09
CA ARG A 25 -7.75 17.33 -13.80
C ARG A 25 -7.93 15.82 -13.98
N LEU A 26 -8.70 15.40 -14.97
CA LEU A 26 -8.93 13.98 -15.25
C LEU A 26 -7.65 13.27 -15.68
N THR A 27 -6.82 13.91 -16.51
CA THR A 27 -5.51 13.37 -16.88
C THR A 27 -4.63 13.15 -15.65
N ILE A 28 -4.53 14.14 -14.75
CA ILE A 28 -3.76 13.99 -13.51
C ILE A 28 -4.32 12.86 -12.65
N LEU A 29 -5.65 12.79 -12.47
CA LEU A 29 -6.30 11.74 -11.68
C LEU A 29 -6.09 10.34 -12.27
N ARG A 30 -6.04 10.19 -13.61
CA ARG A 30 -5.74 8.91 -14.26
C ARG A 30 -4.31 8.42 -14.03
N HIS A 31 -3.39 9.33 -13.68
CA HIS A 31 -2.01 8.99 -13.32
C HIS A 31 -1.81 8.80 -11.82
N CYS A 32 -2.83 9.02 -10.99
CA CYS A 32 -2.76 8.73 -9.57
C CYS A 32 -2.82 7.23 -9.30
N SER A 33 -2.15 6.78 -8.23
CA SER A 33 -2.32 5.42 -7.74
C SER A 33 -3.76 5.19 -7.23
N PRO A 34 -4.26 3.95 -7.19
CA PRO A 34 -5.56 3.65 -6.61
C PRO A 34 -5.73 4.18 -5.18
N MET A 35 -4.68 4.13 -4.35
CA MET A 35 -4.74 4.62 -2.97
C MET A 35 -4.83 6.15 -2.90
N ASP A 36 -4.14 6.86 -3.79
CA ASP A 36 -4.25 8.31 -3.85
C ASP A 36 -5.66 8.70 -4.30
N LEU A 37 -6.26 7.96 -5.24
CA LEU A 37 -7.67 8.15 -5.61
C LEU A 37 -8.63 7.91 -4.44
N VAL A 38 -8.40 6.85 -3.64
CA VAL A 38 -9.19 6.60 -2.41
C VAL A 38 -9.07 7.78 -1.44
N SER A 39 -7.87 8.32 -1.26
CA SER A 39 -7.61 9.46 -0.38
C SER A 39 -8.23 10.75 -0.90
N LEU A 40 -8.07 11.04 -2.20
CA LEU A 40 -8.64 12.22 -2.86
C LEU A 40 -10.16 12.20 -2.84
N ARG A 41 -10.81 11.04 -2.98
CA ARG A 41 -12.28 10.89 -2.90
C ARG A 41 -12.87 11.41 -1.57
N GLN A 42 -12.09 11.38 -0.49
CA GLN A 42 -12.55 11.90 0.80
C GLN A 42 -12.70 13.42 0.80
N LEU A 43 -11.98 14.12 -0.09
CA LEU A 43 -12.04 15.57 -0.27
C LEU A 43 -13.22 15.94 -1.18
N SER A 44 -14.01 16.92 -0.76
CA SER A 44 -15.25 17.33 -1.44
C SER A 44 -15.10 17.64 -2.94
N PRO A 45 -14.08 18.36 -3.46
CA PRO A 45 -14.02 18.69 -4.89
C PRO A 45 -13.73 17.47 -5.77
N PHE A 46 -13.04 16.45 -5.26
CA PHE A 46 -12.69 15.25 -6.06
C PHE A 46 -13.74 14.16 -5.97
N ARG A 47 -14.56 14.15 -4.92
CA ARG A 47 -15.61 13.13 -4.74
C ARG A 47 -16.57 13.06 -5.94
N ALA A 48 -17.08 14.21 -6.37
CA ALA A 48 -18.01 14.28 -7.51
C ALA A 48 -17.33 13.87 -8.82
N ILE A 49 -16.09 14.33 -9.05
CA ILE A 49 -15.32 14.01 -10.25
C ILE A 49 -15.04 12.50 -10.32
N LEU A 50 -14.55 11.91 -9.24
CA LEU A 50 -14.21 10.48 -9.21
C LEU A 50 -15.43 9.56 -9.23
N PHE A 51 -16.61 10.07 -8.87
CA PHE A 51 -17.88 9.38 -9.05
C PHE A 51 -18.35 9.41 -10.51
N ALA A 52 -18.25 10.58 -11.17
CA ALA A 52 -18.67 10.76 -12.55
C ALA A 52 -17.72 10.09 -13.57
N HIS A 53 -16.46 9.82 -13.20
CA HIS A 53 -15.44 9.29 -14.10
C HIS A 53 -14.82 7.98 -13.60
N PRO A 54 -15.56 6.84 -13.67
CA PRO A 54 -15.06 5.54 -13.24
C PRO A 54 -13.77 5.10 -13.96
N SER A 55 -13.53 5.61 -15.18
CA SER A 55 -12.30 5.36 -15.94
C SER A 55 -11.00 5.65 -15.19
N CYS A 56 -10.99 6.62 -14.25
CA CYS A 56 -9.82 6.90 -13.43
C CYS A 56 -9.41 5.69 -12.58
N TRP A 57 -10.39 4.99 -12.01
CA TRP A 57 -10.16 3.80 -11.19
C TRP A 57 -9.64 2.64 -12.04
N VAL A 58 -10.27 2.41 -13.20
CA VAL A 58 -9.86 1.36 -14.15
C VAL A 58 -8.41 1.57 -14.60
N THR A 59 -8.03 2.79 -14.99
CA THR A 59 -6.66 3.11 -15.41
C THR A 59 -5.66 2.93 -14.27
N ALA A 60 -5.95 3.47 -13.08
CA ALA A 60 -5.08 3.38 -11.92
C ALA A 60 -4.86 1.92 -11.48
N ARG A 61 -5.92 1.10 -11.54
CA ARG A 61 -5.89 -0.33 -11.28
C ARG A 61 -5.03 -1.08 -12.29
N ALA A 62 -5.27 -0.83 -13.59
CA ALA A 62 -4.54 -1.49 -14.67
C ALA A 62 -3.03 -1.21 -14.58
N ALA A 63 -2.64 0.00 -14.16
CA ALA A 63 -1.23 0.36 -13.96
C ALA A 63 -0.50 -0.50 -12.90
N LEU A 64 -1.24 -1.05 -11.92
CA LEU A 64 -0.70 -1.97 -10.89
C LEU A 64 -1.03 -3.44 -11.17
N GLY A 65 -1.64 -3.74 -12.31
CA GLY A 65 -2.06 -5.09 -12.67
C GLY A 65 -3.13 -5.69 -11.74
N VAL A 66 -3.92 -4.86 -11.02
CA VAL A 66 -4.92 -5.39 -10.09
C VAL A 66 -6.11 -5.97 -10.89
N PRO A 67 -6.56 -7.20 -10.58
CA PRO A 67 -7.73 -7.82 -11.20
C PRO A 67 -8.99 -6.95 -11.09
N GLY A 68 -9.96 -7.20 -11.97
CA GLY A 68 -11.24 -6.51 -11.95
C GLY A 68 -11.99 -6.66 -10.62
N PRO A 69 -12.99 -5.80 -10.36
CA PRO A 69 -13.85 -5.96 -9.20
C PRO A 69 -14.56 -7.31 -9.24
N VAL A 70 -14.76 -7.90 -8.06
CA VAL A 70 -15.63 -9.07 -7.88
C VAL A 70 -17.04 -8.70 -8.37
N PRO A 71 -17.78 -9.61 -9.04
CA PRO A 71 -19.15 -9.35 -9.47
C PRO A 71 -20.01 -8.70 -8.38
N GLY A 72 -20.80 -7.69 -8.76
CA GLY A 72 -21.62 -6.90 -7.83
C GLY A 72 -20.87 -5.82 -7.03
N THR A 73 -19.54 -5.73 -7.14
CA THR A 73 -18.74 -4.69 -6.46
C THR A 73 -18.42 -3.53 -7.41
N THR A 74 -18.56 -2.28 -6.96
CA THR A 74 -18.13 -1.11 -7.74
C THR A 74 -16.59 -1.00 -7.78
N GLU A 75 -16.02 -0.40 -8.83
CA GLU A 75 -14.56 -0.12 -8.91
C GLU A 75 -14.04 0.65 -7.68
N VAL A 76 -14.88 1.53 -7.11
CA VAL A 76 -14.48 2.35 -5.97
C VAL A 76 -14.46 1.56 -4.67
N ASP A 77 -15.46 0.71 -4.44
CA ASP A 77 -15.49 -0.14 -3.25
C ASP A 77 -14.43 -1.24 -3.35
N HIS A 78 -14.17 -1.74 -4.55
CA HIS A 78 -13.05 -2.62 -4.84
C HIS A 78 -11.70 -1.95 -4.52
N ALA A 79 -11.44 -0.75 -5.04
CA ALA A 79 -10.21 -0.01 -4.74
C ALA A 79 -10.05 0.29 -3.25
N ARG A 80 -11.14 0.64 -2.55
CA ARG A 80 -11.13 0.81 -1.08
C ARG A 80 -10.82 -0.51 -0.37
N LYS A 81 -11.42 -1.62 -0.80
CA LYS A 81 -11.17 -2.96 -0.24
C LYS A 81 -9.73 -3.41 -0.47
N VAL A 82 -9.14 -3.14 -1.62
CA VAL A 82 -7.74 -3.53 -1.88
C VAL A 82 -6.76 -2.59 -1.16
N PHE A 83 -6.91 -1.27 -1.33
CA PHE A 83 -5.90 -0.29 -0.96
C PHE A 83 -6.24 0.63 0.21
N GLY A 84 -7.51 0.86 0.50
CA GLY A 84 -8.00 1.91 1.41
C GLY A 84 -7.67 1.74 2.90
N GLY A 85 -6.75 0.83 3.24
CA GLY A 85 -6.46 0.43 4.60
C GLY A 85 -7.71 -0.12 5.32
N GLY A 86 -7.68 -0.06 6.64
CA GLY A 86 -8.83 -0.40 7.48
C GLY A 86 -8.43 -0.63 8.92
N THR A 87 -9.25 -1.37 9.64
CA THR A 87 -8.97 -1.80 11.00
C THR A 87 -8.64 -3.29 11.01
N CYS A 88 -7.68 -3.69 11.83
CA CYS A 88 -7.41 -5.10 12.10
C CYS A 88 -8.64 -5.74 12.73
N ILE A 89 -9.16 -6.81 12.13
CA ILE A 89 -10.36 -7.48 12.62
C ILE A 89 -10.19 -8.12 14.02
N ILE A 90 -8.95 -8.35 14.47
CA ILE A 90 -8.67 -8.93 15.80
C ILE A 90 -8.54 -7.84 16.88
N CYS A 91 -7.71 -6.83 16.64
CA CYS A 91 -7.33 -5.84 17.67
C CYS A 91 -7.87 -4.43 17.42
N ALA A 92 -8.68 -4.25 16.37
CA ALA A 92 -9.24 -2.98 15.90
C ALA A 92 -8.21 -1.89 15.55
N ALA A 93 -6.91 -2.15 15.68
CA ALA A 93 -5.87 -1.18 15.35
C ALA A 93 -5.93 -0.81 13.85
N PRO A 94 -5.75 0.48 13.49
CA PRO A 94 -5.60 0.89 12.10
C PRO A 94 -4.46 0.13 11.42
N THR A 95 -4.66 -0.24 10.16
CA THR A 95 -3.69 -0.99 9.37
C THR A 95 -3.81 -0.62 7.89
N ASP A 96 -2.67 -0.45 7.25
CA ASP A 96 -2.51 -0.25 5.80
C ASP A 96 -2.13 -1.55 5.06
N GLU A 97 -1.92 -2.64 5.81
CA GLU A 97 -1.75 -3.98 5.25
C GLU A 97 -2.87 -4.36 4.30
N LEU A 98 -2.52 -5.10 3.24
CA LEU A 98 -3.49 -5.69 2.31
C LEU A 98 -4.44 -6.67 3.02
N VAL A 99 -5.56 -6.97 2.37
CA VAL A 99 -6.51 -7.96 2.86
C VAL A 99 -5.80 -9.33 2.91
N LEU A 100 -5.90 -10.04 4.03
CA LEU A 100 -5.30 -11.35 4.22
C LEU A 100 -6.10 -12.44 3.47
N SER A 101 -7.42 -12.29 3.42
CA SER A 101 -8.33 -13.15 2.64
C SER A 101 -9.45 -12.30 2.05
N TYR A 102 -9.54 -12.20 0.73
CA TYR A 102 -10.55 -11.39 0.05
C TYR A 102 -11.96 -11.98 0.16
N GLY A 103 -12.07 -13.31 0.11
CA GLY A 103 -13.35 -14.03 0.25
C GLY A 103 -13.92 -13.90 1.66
N LEU A 104 -13.07 -13.99 2.68
CA LEU A 104 -13.47 -13.83 4.09
C LEU A 104 -13.38 -12.39 4.59
N GLU A 105 -12.98 -11.45 3.73
CA GLU A 105 -12.75 -10.03 4.02
C GLU A 105 -11.91 -9.77 5.28
N ILE A 106 -10.92 -10.62 5.53
CA ILE A 106 -10.08 -10.54 6.73
C ILE A 106 -8.96 -9.56 6.45
N ARG A 107 -8.91 -8.42 7.17
CA ARG A 107 -7.73 -7.55 7.23
C ARG A 107 -7.13 -7.60 8.62
N CYS A 108 -5.82 -7.88 8.71
CA CYS A 108 -5.11 -7.94 9.98
C CYS A 108 -3.83 -7.12 9.92
N CYS A 109 -3.45 -6.53 11.06
CA CYS A 109 -2.11 -5.95 11.21
C CYS A 109 -1.06 -7.07 11.34
N PRO A 110 0.24 -6.78 11.09
CA PRO A 110 1.28 -7.82 11.08
C PRO A 110 1.38 -8.62 12.38
N ARG A 111 1.13 -7.98 13.53
CA ARG A 111 1.12 -8.62 14.86
C ARG A 111 0.04 -9.69 15.01
N CYS A 112 -1.04 -9.59 14.24
CA CYS A 112 -2.22 -10.45 14.35
C CYS A 112 -2.30 -11.54 13.28
N HIS A 113 -1.51 -11.46 12.20
CA HIS A 113 -1.55 -12.36 11.05
C HIS A 113 -1.54 -13.85 11.44
N GLY A 114 -0.60 -14.26 12.30
CA GLY A 114 -0.45 -15.66 12.73
C GLY A 114 -1.60 -16.21 13.60
N THR A 115 -2.54 -15.36 14.02
CA THR A 115 -3.68 -15.74 14.87
C THR A 115 -5.03 -15.49 14.24
N ALA A 116 -5.10 -14.87 13.07
CA ALA A 116 -6.35 -14.46 12.41
C ALA A 116 -7.35 -15.60 12.28
N TYR A 117 -6.95 -16.71 11.68
CA TYR A 117 -7.82 -17.86 11.46
C TYR A 117 -8.16 -18.65 12.74
N ARG A 118 -7.46 -18.41 13.86
CA ARG A 118 -7.69 -19.10 15.13
C ARG A 118 -8.57 -18.33 16.10
N LYS A 119 -8.51 -16.99 16.06
CA LYS A 119 -9.16 -16.12 17.06
C LYS A 119 -10.48 -15.53 16.58
N LEU A 120 -10.79 -15.57 15.29
CA LEU A 120 -12.00 -14.93 14.78
C LEU A 120 -13.24 -15.77 15.09
N PRO A 121 -14.19 -15.23 15.88
CA PRO A 121 -15.44 -15.92 16.12
C PRO A 121 -16.21 -16.03 14.80
N GLY A 122 -16.91 -17.15 14.62
CA GLY A 122 -17.71 -17.38 13.41
C GLY A 122 -16.92 -17.90 12.21
N LEU A 123 -15.60 -18.13 12.31
CA LEU A 123 -14.89 -18.95 11.33
C LEU A 123 -15.06 -20.44 11.65
N MET A 124 -15.11 -21.24 10.60
CA MET A 124 -15.08 -22.70 10.64
C MET A 124 -13.93 -23.17 9.76
N THR A 125 -13.16 -24.14 10.26
CA THR A 125 -12.12 -24.83 9.49
C THR A 125 -12.62 -26.23 9.17
N ILE A 126 -12.63 -26.58 7.89
CA ILE A 126 -12.92 -27.92 7.39
C ILE A 126 -11.58 -28.57 7.04
N PRO A 127 -11.10 -29.55 7.82
CA PRO A 127 -9.85 -30.24 7.52
C PRO A 127 -9.91 -30.93 6.17
N TYR A 128 -8.82 -30.92 5.39
CA TYR A 128 -8.77 -31.60 4.10
C TYR A 128 -9.19 -33.09 4.15
N PRO A 129 -8.81 -33.89 5.17
CA PRO A 129 -9.26 -35.28 5.26
C PRO A 129 -10.77 -35.46 5.40
N GLN A 130 -11.50 -34.40 5.74
CA GLN A 130 -12.95 -34.41 5.91
C GLN A 130 -13.66 -33.65 4.80
N LEU A 131 -12.92 -33.02 3.87
CA LEU A 131 -13.53 -32.10 2.91
C LEU A 131 -14.51 -32.81 1.97
N ASP A 132 -14.12 -33.97 1.43
CA ASP A 132 -14.97 -34.71 0.49
C ASP A 132 -16.27 -35.16 1.14
N SER A 133 -16.21 -35.74 2.35
CA SER A 133 -17.41 -36.15 3.08
C SER A 133 -18.29 -34.95 3.48
N GLN A 134 -17.69 -33.81 3.79
CA GLN A 134 -18.44 -32.58 4.05
C GLN A 134 -19.11 -32.04 2.79
N LEU A 135 -18.45 -32.10 1.63
CA LEU A 135 -19.03 -31.68 0.35
C LEU A 135 -20.20 -32.57 -0.08
N ASP A 136 -20.15 -33.86 0.24
CA ASP A 136 -21.24 -34.81 -0.03
C ASP A 136 -22.45 -34.53 0.88
N THR A 137 -22.20 -34.24 2.16
CA THR A 137 -23.27 -33.94 3.14
C THR A 137 -23.82 -32.52 3.05
N ASN A 138 -23.04 -31.55 2.56
CA ASN A 138 -23.44 -30.17 2.38
C ASN A 138 -22.87 -29.60 1.06
N PRO A 139 -23.57 -29.79 -0.06
CA PRO A 139 -23.13 -29.30 -1.37
C PRO A 139 -22.97 -27.77 -1.43
N ALA A 140 -23.66 -27.01 -0.57
CA ALA A 140 -23.55 -25.55 -0.51
C ALA A 140 -22.15 -25.05 -0.12
N LEU A 141 -21.30 -25.93 0.43
CA LEU A 141 -19.87 -25.66 0.63
C LEU A 141 -19.15 -25.30 -0.67
N ARG A 142 -19.58 -25.85 -1.82
CA ARG A 142 -19.03 -25.53 -3.14
C ARG A 142 -19.23 -24.07 -3.51
N TRP A 143 -20.26 -23.44 -2.94
CA TRP A 143 -20.65 -22.08 -3.23
C TRP A 143 -20.23 -21.07 -2.15
N THR A 144 -19.71 -21.56 -1.03
CA THR A 144 -19.36 -20.71 0.10
C THR A 144 -17.99 -20.07 -0.12
N PRO A 145 -17.82 -18.74 0.02
CA PRO A 145 -16.51 -18.11 0.00
C PRO A 145 -15.58 -18.72 1.06
N PHE A 146 -14.43 -19.23 0.62
CA PHE A 146 -13.45 -19.86 1.49
C PHE A 146 -12.04 -19.33 1.26
N GLN A 147 -11.18 -19.62 2.23
CA GLN A 147 -9.75 -19.44 2.15
C GLN A 147 -9.06 -20.80 2.33
N THR A 148 -8.15 -21.14 1.42
CA THR A 148 -7.27 -22.29 1.60
C THR A 148 -6.18 -21.97 2.62
N THR A 149 -5.97 -22.89 3.56
CA THR A 149 -4.88 -22.87 4.53
C THR A 149 -4.10 -24.19 4.47
N PRO A 150 -2.91 -24.29 5.08
CA PRO A 150 -2.19 -25.56 5.15
C PRO A 150 -2.99 -26.69 5.83
N THR A 151 -3.95 -26.36 6.70
CA THR A 151 -4.70 -27.33 7.51
C THR A 151 -6.09 -27.65 6.97
N GLY A 152 -6.60 -26.88 6.00
CA GLY A 152 -7.96 -27.07 5.46
C GLY A 152 -8.54 -25.82 4.83
N LEU A 153 -9.85 -25.88 4.53
CA LEU A 153 -10.63 -24.74 4.07
C LEU A 153 -11.18 -23.97 5.26
N VAL A 154 -11.08 -22.65 5.23
CA VAL A 154 -11.68 -21.77 6.23
C VAL A 154 -12.80 -20.98 5.59
N CYS A 155 -14.00 -21.03 6.17
CA CYS A 155 -15.15 -20.24 5.75
C CYS A 155 -15.80 -19.55 6.96
N ARG A 156 -16.67 -18.57 6.70
CA ARG A 156 -17.53 -17.99 7.73
C ARG A 156 -18.77 -18.89 7.91
N LYS A 157 -19.11 -19.20 9.15
CA LYS A 157 -20.32 -19.96 9.52
C LYS A 157 -21.60 -19.28 9.03
N SER A 158 -21.64 -17.95 9.07
CA SER A 158 -22.75 -17.17 8.55
C SER A 158 -22.94 -17.39 7.05
N ASP A 159 -21.85 -17.34 6.29
CA ASP A 159 -21.89 -17.44 4.83
C ASP A 159 -22.30 -18.86 4.43
N LEU A 160 -21.75 -19.87 5.11
CA LEU A 160 -22.16 -21.25 4.92
C LEU A 160 -23.65 -21.46 5.21
N ALA A 161 -24.18 -20.87 6.30
CA ALA A 161 -25.59 -20.97 6.63
C ALA A 161 -26.49 -20.33 5.55
N VAL A 162 -26.11 -19.15 5.04
CA VAL A 162 -26.82 -18.49 3.94
C VAL A 162 -26.80 -19.35 2.69
N MET A 163 -25.63 -19.87 2.28
CA MET A 163 -25.53 -20.70 1.09
C MET A 163 -26.29 -22.03 1.24
N THR A 164 -26.31 -22.61 2.44
CA THR A 164 -27.09 -23.82 2.73
C THR A 164 -28.59 -23.57 2.55
N GLU A 165 -29.10 -22.43 3.02
CA GLU A 165 -30.51 -22.06 2.85
C GLU A 165 -30.85 -21.72 1.40
N CYS A 166 -29.96 -21.05 0.66
CA CYS A 166 -30.12 -20.81 -0.77
C CYS A 166 -30.19 -22.12 -1.55
N PHE A 167 -29.27 -23.05 -1.27
CA PHE A 167 -29.24 -24.38 -1.88
C PHE A 167 -30.55 -25.15 -1.60
N ARG A 168 -31.03 -25.13 -0.36
CA ARG A 168 -32.29 -25.78 0.04
C ARG A 168 -33.49 -25.25 -0.75
N LYS A 169 -33.59 -23.92 -0.92
CA LYS A 169 -34.70 -23.31 -1.69
C LYS A 169 -34.69 -23.70 -3.17
N LEU A 170 -33.51 -23.79 -3.78
CA LEU A 170 -33.40 -24.23 -5.17
C LEU A 170 -33.86 -25.67 -5.36
N GLN A 171 -33.55 -26.55 -4.40
CA GLN A 171 -34.03 -27.93 -4.42
C GLN A 171 -35.55 -28.03 -4.30
N ASP A 172 -36.18 -27.14 -3.54
CA ASP A 172 -37.64 -27.13 -3.36
C ASP A 172 -38.38 -26.63 -4.62
N GLU A 173 -37.78 -25.73 -5.40
CA GLU A 173 -38.42 -25.07 -6.55
C GLU A 173 -38.24 -25.82 -7.89
N ASP A 174 -37.36 -26.84 -7.94
CA ASP A 174 -36.99 -27.59 -9.15
C ASP A 174 -36.62 -26.66 -10.33
N ASP A 175 -36.06 -25.48 -10.02
CA ASP A 175 -35.70 -24.45 -10.98
C ASP A 175 -34.24 -24.58 -11.41
N PHE A 176 -34.04 -25.42 -12.43
CA PHE A 176 -32.73 -25.64 -13.05
C PHE A 176 -32.07 -24.34 -13.56
N ASN A 177 -32.85 -23.36 -14.00
CA ASN A 177 -32.28 -22.11 -14.50
C ASN A 177 -31.71 -21.28 -13.34
N ALA A 178 -32.43 -21.21 -12.21
CA ALA A 178 -31.94 -20.53 -11.02
C ALA A 178 -30.66 -21.19 -10.45
N GLU A 179 -30.57 -22.53 -10.48
CA GLU A 179 -29.35 -23.25 -10.08
C GLU A 179 -28.17 -22.91 -11.01
N LEU A 180 -28.40 -22.89 -12.33
CA LEU A 180 -27.37 -22.55 -13.30
C LEU A 180 -26.88 -21.11 -13.11
N GLU A 181 -27.78 -20.14 -12.95
CA GLU A 181 -27.44 -18.72 -12.72
C GLU A 181 -26.60 -18.53 -11.46
N ILE A 182 -26.98 -19.17 -10.34
CA ILE A 182 -26.23 -19.11 -9.09
C ILE A 182 -24.86 -19.76 -9.23
N THR A 183 -24.79 -20.91 -9.90
CA THR A 183 -23.52 -21.60 -10.15
C THR A 183 -22.57 -20.74 -10.97
N THR A 184 -23.07 -20.07 -12.01
CA THR A 184 -22.27 -19.13 -12.82
C THR A 184 -21.81 -17.93 -11.99
N MET A 185 -22.71 -17.30 -11.23
CA MET A 185 -22.36 -16.16 -10.37
C MET A 185 -21.27 -16.52 -9.34
N VAL A 186 -21.39 -17.68 -8.71
CA VAL A 186 -20.42 -18.20 -7.74
C VAL A 186 -19.08 -18.48 -8.43
N ALA A 187 -19.10 -19.09 -9.61
CA ALA A 187 -17.89 -19.37 -10.38
C ALA A 187 -17.13 -18.07 -10.71
N ASP A 188 -17.83 -17.05 -11.22
CA ASP A 188 -17.24 -15.73 -11.52
C ASP A 188 -16.65 -15.06 -10.26
N GLN A 189 -17.35 -15.18 -9.12
CA GLN A 189 -16.84 -14.67 -7.85
C GLN A 189 -15.58 -15.41 -7.39
N VAL A 190 -15.56 -16.74 -7.47
CA VAL A 190 -14.40 -17.57 -7.11
C VAL A 190 -13.21 -17.26 -8.01
N GLU A 191 -13.43 -17.09 -9.31
CA GLU A 191 -12.40 -16.71 -10.26
C GLU A 191 -11.80 -15.33 -9.91
N ALA A 192 -12.64 -14.32 -9.69
CA ALA A 192 -12.19 -12.97 -9.32
C ALA A 192 -11.40 -12.95 -7.99
N LEU A 193 -11.86 -13.70 -6.99
CA LEU A 193 -11.16 -13.81 -5.69
C LEU A 193 -9.82 -14.54 -5.83
N THR A 194 -9.76 -15.59 -6.65
CA THR A 194 -8.53 -16.33 -6.93
C THR A 194 -7.52 -15.44 -7.65
N ALA A 195 -7.96 -14.67 -8.65
CA ALA A 195 -7.11 -13.70 -9.34
C ALA A 195 -6.53 -12.66 -8.37
N LEU A 196 -7.33 -12.14 -7.44
CA LEU A 196 -6.85 -11.18 -6.41
C LEU A 196 -5.82 -11.80 -5.47
N GLN A 197 -6.01 -13.06 -5.08
CA GLN A 197 -5.07 -13.77 -4.22
C GLN A 197 -3.71 -14.01 -4.93
N LEU A 198 -3.74 -14.37 -6.21
CA LEU A 198 -2.54 -14.53 -7.04
C LEU A 198 -1.82 -13.19 -7.21
N TRP A 199 -2.56 -12.15 -7.61
CA TRP A 199 -2.03 -10.79 -7.73
C TRP A 199 -1.38 -10.30 -6.44
N GLN A 200 -2.02 -10.52 -5.27
CA GLN A 200 -1.45 -10.09 -3.99
C GLN A 200 -0.09 -10.74 -3.71
N LYS A 201 0.06 -12.04 -4.03
CA LYS A 201 1.33 -12.76 -3.87
C LYS A 201 2.42 -12.16 -4.76
N GLU A 202 2.11 -11.87 -6.01
CA GLU A 202 3.03 -11.22 -6.95
C GLU A 202 3.39 -9.79 -6.54
N TYR A 203 2.38 -9.01 -6.15
CA TYR A 203 2.52 -7.63 -5.70
C TYR A 203 3.40 -7.55 -4.45
N THR A 204 3.21 -8.44 -3.46
CA THR A 204 4.05 -8.45 -2.24
C THR A 204 5.51 -8.79 -2.54
N GLY A 205 5.76 -9.73 -3.46
CA GLY A 205 7.10 -10.02 -3.97
C GLY A 205 7.73 -8.81 -4.66
N SER A 206 7.01 -8.20 -5.61
CA SER A 206 7.46 -7.00 -6.33
C SER A 206 7.72 -5.81 -5.39
N LYS A 207 6.84 -5.59 -4.41
CA LYS A 207 6.96 -4.54 -3.40
C LYS A 207 8.23 -4.72 -2.57
N ALA A 208 8.58 -5.95 -2.19
CA ALA A 208 9.82 -6.22 -1.45
C ALA A 208 11.06 -5.86 -2.28
N VAL A 209 11.08 -6.22 -3.57
CA VAL A 209 12.18 -5.88 -4.50
C VAL A 209 12.31 -4.37 -4.67
N VAL A 210 11.20 -3.65 -4.85
CA VAL A 210 11.19 -2.18 -4.98
C VAL A 210 11.62 -1.53 -3.67
N ALA A 211 11.16 -2.02 -2.52
CA ALA A 211 11.53 -1.48 -1.22
C ALA A 211 13.04 -1.61 -0.94
N ASP A 212 13.65 -2.74 -1.29
CA ASP A 212 15.11 -2.90 -1.16
C ASP A 212 15.88 -1.94 -2.08
N ALA A 213 15.44 -1.81 -3.34
CA ALA A 213 16.05 -0.87 -4.29
C ALA A 213 15.94 0.59 -3.80
N ASN A 214 14.78 1.00 -3.30
CA ASN A 214 14.55 2.34 -2.76
C ASN A 214 15.36 2.57 -1.49
N LEU A 215 15.50 1.55 -0.63
CA LEU A 215 16.30 1.65 0.59
C LEU A 215 17.79 1.78 0.26
N LYS A 216 18.27 1.06 -0.75
CA LYS A 216 19.63 1.21 -1.27
C LYS A 216 19.88 2.63 -1.77
N PHE A 217 18.98 3.18 -2.59
CA PHE A 217 19.07 4.56 -3.06
C PHE A 217 19.17 5.57 -1.89
N LEU A 218 18.33 5.41 -0.86
CA LEU A 218 18.37 6.28 0.32
C LEU A 218 19.68 6.12 1.13
N ARG A 219 20.26 4.92 1.20
CA ARG A 219 21.58 4.70 1.83
C ARG A 219 22.69 5.44 1.08
N ASP A 220 22.66 5.45 -0.26
CA ASP A 220 23.64 6.17 -1.08
C ASP A 220 23.54 7.68 -0.86
N ILE A 221 22.32 8.22 -0.82
CA ILE A 221 22.06 9.62 -0.46
C ILE A 221 22.56 9.93 0.97
N ALA A 222 22.26 9.05 1.93
CA ALA A 222 22.69 9.20 3.32
C ALA A 222 24.22 9.26 3.42
N ALA A 223 24.91 8.37 2.71
CA ALA A 223 26.37 8.31 2.65
C ALA A 223 26.95 9.61 2.06
N GLY A 224 26.41 10.09 0.94
CA GLY A 224 26.84 11.35 0.31
C GLY A 224 26.64 12.57 1.21
N MET A 225 25.60 12.56 2.06
CA MET A 225 25.33 13.59 3.06
C MET A 225 26.05 13.38 4.39
N ARG A 226 26.72 12.24 4.57
CA ARG A 226 27.30 11.76 5.84
C ARG A 226 26.30 11.77 7.00
N VAL A 227 25.07 11.34 6.74
CA VAL A 227 24.03 11.11 7.74
C VAL A 227 23.73 9.62 7.83
N LYS A 228 23.22 9.15 8.97
CA LYS A 228 22.74 7.76 9.06
C LYS A 228 21.45 7.62 8.26
N CYS A 229 21.28 6.53 7.54
CA CYS A 229 20.06 6.27 6.75
C CYS A 229 18.78 6.28 7.62
N VAL A 230 18.87 5.81 8.87
CA VAL A 230 17.74 5.85 9.81
C VAL A 230 17.26 7.29 10.05
N ASN A 231 18.17 8.26 10.17
CA ASN A 231 17.80 9.67 10.37
C ASN A 231 17.07 10.25 9.14
N LEU A 232 17.36 9.76 7.93
CA LEU A 232 16.60 10.13 6.73
C LEU A 232 15.21 9.51 6.76
N LEU A 233 15.09 8.24 7.13
CA LEU A 233 13.80 7.56 7.22
C LEU A 233 12.89 8.14 8.33
N ASP A 234 13.49 8.73 9.37
CA ASP A 234 12.78 9.45 10.43
C ASP A 234 12.22 10.82 9.95
N CYS A 235 12.67 11.32 8.79
CA CYS A 235 12.12 12.56 8.22
C CYS A 235 10.70 12.31 7.68
N PRO A 236 9.67 13.05 8.13
CA PRO A 236 8.28 12.83 7.70
C PRO A 236 8.08 12.88 6.19
N THR A 237 8.86 13.69 5.47
CA THR A 237 8.77 13.75 4.00
C THR A 237 9.35 12.52 3.34
N ILE A 238 10.51 12.03 3.77
CA ILE A 238 11.09 10.79 3.25
C ILE A 238 10.21 9.59 3.58
N PHE A 239 9.72 9.49 4.81
CA PHE A 239 8.84 8.41 5.21
C PHE A 239 7.63 8.30 4.27
N ARG A 240 6.92 9.42 4.04
CA ARG A 240 5.76 9.45 3.14
C ARG A 240 6.10 9.08 1.70
N VAL A 241 7.16 9.67 1.14
CA VAL A 241 7.57 9.41 -0.26
C VAL A 241 8.03 7.96 -0.42
N PHE A 242 8.85 7.46 0.50
CA PHE A 242 9.33 6.07 0.48
C PHE A 242 8.17 5.07 0.51
N HIS A 243 7.19 5.29 1.40
CA HIS A 243 6.00 4.45 1.47
C HIS A 243 5.14 4.53 0.20
N ALA A 244 4.97 5.73 -0.38
CA ALA A 244 4.22 5.91 -1.62
C ALA A 244 4.88 5.18 -2.80
N PHE A 245 6.19 5.36 -2.98
CA PHE A 245 6.94 4.70 -4.05
C PHE A 245 6.90 3.17 -3.92
N ASN A 246 7.06 2.63 -2.70
CA ASN A 246 6.98 1.19 -2.48
C ASN A 246 5.57 0.64 -2.74
N ARG A 247 4.53 1.38 -2.34
CA ARG A 247 3.13 1.03 -2.62
C ARG A 247 2.84 1.02 -4.12
N ASP A 248 3.38 1.99 -4.85
CA ASP A 248 3.12 2.17 -6.28
C ASP A 248 4.12 1.41 -7.16
N LEU A 249 4.89 0.48 -6.57
CA LEU A 249 5.93 -0.32 -7.22
C LEU A 249 6.93 0.51 -8.05
N THR A 250 7.16 1.76 -7.64
CA THR A 250 7.99 2.73 -8.34
C THR A 250 9.35 2.87 -7.66
N ARG A 251 10.41 2.93 -8.45
CA ARG A 251 11.78 3.17 -7.94
C ARG A 251 12.04 4.66 -7.79
N MET A 252 12.59 5.06 -6.65
CA MET A 252 13.04 6.41 -6.40
C MET A 252 14.30 6.72 -7.21
N GLY A 253 14.31 7.88 -7.85
CA GLY A 253 15.44 8.39 -8.62
C GLY A 253 15.97 9.73 -8.11
N ALA A 254 17.02 10.22 -8.79
CA ALA A 254 17.66 11.49 -8.45
C ALA A 254 16.71 12.70 -8.57
N MET A 255 15.76 12.67 -9.51
CA MET A 255 14.77 13.75 -9.70
C MET A 255 13.76 13.81 -8.54
N ASP A 256 13.32 12.66 -8.04
CA ASP A 256 12.42 12.58 -6.88
C ASP A 256 13.10 13.16 -5.64
N TRP A 257 14.37 12.77 -5.43
CA TRP A 257 15.19 13.34 -4.38
C TRP A 257 15.36 14.86 -4.53
N ALA A 258 15.71 15.35 -5.72
CA ALA A 258 15.88 16.78 -5.97
C ALA A 258 14.62 17.59 -5.61
N THR A 259 13.44 17.03 -5.89
CA THR A 259 12.14 17.65 -5.60
C THR A 259 11.90 17.83 -4.09
N ILE A 260 12.26 16.83 -3.28
CA ILE A 260 11.99 16.84 -1.82
C ILE A 260 13.17 17.28 -0.97
N ARG A 261 14.38 17.33 -1.54
CA ARG A 261 15.65 17.56 -0.83
C ARG A 261 15.62 18.78 0.09
N LYS A 262 15.10 19.91 -0.39
CA LYS A 262 15.06 21.16 0.40
C LYS A 262 14.26 20.97 1.70
N GLN A 263 13.11 20.30 1.63
CA GLN A 263 12.27 20.05 2.79
C GLN A 263 12.90 19.03 3.73
N VAL A 264 13.47 17.94 3.20
CA VAL A 264 14.17 16.93 4.00
C VAL A 264 15.37 17.51 4.74
N LEU A 265 16.13 18.40 4.10
CA LEU A 265 17.23 19.10 4.75
C LEU A 265 16.73 19.97 5.91
N ALA A 266 15.61 20.69 5.75
CA ALA A 266 15.01 21.46 6.84
C ALA A 266 14.57 20.55 8.00
N GLU A 267 13.92 19.41 7.71
CA GLU A 267 13.48 18.43 8.71
C GLU A 267 14.66 17.85 9.51
N LEU A 268 15.76 17.49 8.84
CA LEU A 268 16.99 17.02 9.50
C LEU A 268 17.58 18.06 10.47
N GLN A 269 17.57 19.34 10.06
CA GLN A 269 18.08 20.43 10.89
C GLN A 269 17.23 20.63 12.15
N SER A 270 15.90 20.56 12.01
CA SER A 270 14.96 20.69 13.13
C SER A 270 15.09 19.54 14.13
N SER A 271 15.42 18.33 13.69
CA SER A 271 15.64 17.17 14.56
C SER A 271 16.98 17.21 15.32
N GLY A 272 17.77 18.28 15.18
CA GLY A 272 19.09 18.41 15.82
C GLY A 272 20.16 17.53 15.19
N VAL A 273 19.88 16.89 14.06
CA VAL A 273 20.86 16.12 13.28
C VAL A 273 21.73 17.10 12.51
N ARG A 274 22.92 17.41 13.05
CA ARG A 274 23.85 18.32 12.38
C ARG A 274 24.42 17.65 11.13
N THR A 275 24.27 18.32 9.99
CA THR A 275 24.93 17.92 8.74
C THR A 275 26.38 18.44 8.71
N PRO A 276 27.31 17.79 7.98
CA PRO A 276 28.70 18.24 7.90
C PRO A 276 28.86 19.69 7.42
N ALA A 277 28.00 20.13 6.49
CA ALA A 277 27.98 21.51 6.00
C ALA A 277 27.73 22.53 7.12
N GLN A 278 26.93 22.17 8.14
CA GLN A 278 26.68 23.02 9.30
C GLN A 278 27.86 23.02 10.29
N CYS A 279 28.60 21.92 10.38
CA CYS A 279 29.83 21.87 11.17
C CYS A 279 30.96 22.70 10.54
N ALA A 280 31.03 22.78 9.21
CA ALA A 280 32.03 23.55 8.47
C ALA A 280 31.89 25.08 8.66
N VAL A 281 30.67 25.59 8.82
CA VAL A 281 30.43 27.03 9.03
C VAL A 281 30.87 27.49 10.43
N HIS A 282 30.83 26.60 11.43
CA HIS A 282 31.31 26.91 12.78
C HIS A 282 32.83 26.75 12.95
N THR A 283 33.54 26.16 11.98
CA THR A 283 34.99 25.92 12.11
C THR A 283 35.85 27.15 11.83
N LYS A 284 35.27 28.28 11.39
CA LYS A 284 35.98 29.58 11.33
C LYS A 284 36.02 30.34 12.65
N VAL A 285 35.38 29.84 13.72
CA VAL A 285 35.44 30.43 15.06
C VAL A 285 35.87 29.37 16.07
N ARG A 286 37.14 29.47 16.49
CA ARG A 286 37.81 28.70 17.58
C ARG A 286 38.06 27.20 17.34
N LEU A 287 39.22 26.93 16.76
CA LEU A 287 40.01 25.73 17.05
C LEU A 287 40.54 25.80 18.49
N THR A 288 39.81 25.27 19.49
CA THR A 288 40.41 24.79 20.76
C THR A 288 39.57 23.75 21.50
N HIS A 289 38.27 23.61 21.21
CA HIS A 289 37.45 22.57 21.84
C HIS A 289 36.71 21.74 20.79
N GLY A 290 37.09 20.46 20.70
CA GLY A 290 36.44 19.49 19.81
C GLY A 290 34.94 19.42 20.05
N CYS A 291 34.16 19.33 18.97
CA CYS A 291 32.71 19.19 19.05
C CYS A 291 32.36 17.83 19.70
N GLN A 292 31.93 17.85 20.97
CA GLN A 292 31.57 16.67 21.76
C GLN A 292 30.44 15.79 21.16
N ARG A 293 29.78 16.23 20.09
CA ARG A 293 28.66 15.52 19.45
C ARG A 293 29.00 14.89 18.09
N CYS A 294 30.22 15.05 17.59
CA CYS A 294 30.67 14.34 16.40
C CYS A 294 31.29 12.99 16.82
N PRO A 295 31.00 11.87 16.13
CA PRO A 295 31.65 10.61 16.44
C PRO A 295 33.17 10.76 16.25
N PRO A 296 33.99 10.35 17.24
CA PRO A 296 35.44 10.41 17.14
C PRO A 296 35.89 9.54 15.97
N GLY A 297 36.52 10.14 14.95
CA GLY A 297 37.04 9.44 13.76
C GLY A 297 36.60 9.99 12.39
N SER A 298 35.79 11.05 12.32
CA SER A 298 35.27 11.60 11.04
C SER A 298 36.15 12.63 10.33
N LEU A 299 37.35 12.92 10.84
CA LEU A 299 38.37 13.72 10.16
C LEU A 299 39.46 12.81 9.57
N GLY A 300 39.07 11.97 8.62
CA GLY A 300 40.01 11.44 7.65
C GLY A 300 40.54 12.60 6.81
N ARG A 301 41.86 12.65 6.62
CA ARG A 301 42.57 13.64 5.80
C ARG A 301 41.81 13.91 4.50
N LEU A 302 41.31 15.12 4.34
CA LEU A 302 40.91 15.65 3.03
C LEU A 302 42.20 15.82 2.23
N THR A 303 42.56 14.82 1.42
CA THR A 303 43.45 15.07 0.28
C THR A 303 42.62 15.75 -0.80
N THR A 304 43.22 16.76 -1.42
CA THR A 304 42.64 17.73 -2.35
C THR A 304 42.17 17.18 -3.70
N ASP A 305 42.09 15.86 -3.89
CA ASP A 305 41.93 15.26 -5.23
C ASP A 305 40.53 14.71 -5.54
N ALA A 306 39.54 14.85 -4.65
CA ALA A 306 38.21 14.27 -4.84
C ALA A 306 37.14 15.24 -5.38
N PHE A 307 37.52 16.30 -6.10
CA PHE A 307 36.58 17.28 -6.68
C PHE A 307 36.48 17.27 -8.21
N ALA A 308 37.11 16.29 -8.89
CA ALA A 308 37.23 16.28 -10.36
C ALA A 308 36.54 15.10 -11.08
N LEU A 309 35.63 14.35 -10.45
CA LEU A 309 34.99 13.20 -11.11
C LEU A 309 33.45 13.18 -10.92
N ALA A 310 32.75 14.16 -11.49
CA ALA A 310 31.30 14.05 -11.71
C ALA A 310 30.76 14.85 -12.92
N VAL A 311 31.64 15.42 -13.75
CA VAL A 311 31.26 16.13 -14.98
C VAL A 311 32.21 15.71 -16.09
N HIS A 312 32.07 14.48 -16.59
CA HIS A 312 32.34 14.06 -17.97
C HIS A 312 32.42 12.53 -18.08
N THR A 313 31.32 11.92 -18.53
CA THR A 313 31.25 10.71 -19.39
C THR A 313 29.75 10.50 -19.66
N SER A 314 29.25 11.13 -20.74
CA SER A 314 28.95 10.50 -22.04
C SER A 314 27.60 9.76 -22.00
N VAL A 315 26.53 10.19 -22.69
CA VAL A 315 26.42 10.32 -24.15
C VAL A 315 27.27 9.26 -24.83
N MET A 316 26.73 8.04 -24.96
CA MET A 316 26.97 7.06 -26.03
C MET A 316 26.11 5.81 -25.74
N HIS A 317 25.52 5.26 -26.80
CA HIS A 317 24.49 4.20 -26.90
C HIS A 317 23.05 4.71 -26.73
N ARG A 318 22.32 4.97 -27.83
CA ARG A 318 21.68 3.98 -28.75
C ARG A 318 20.97 2.87 -28.00
#